data_AF-A0A8H3CCJ4-F1
#
_entry.id   AF-A0A8H3CCJ4-F1
#
_cell.length_a   1.000
_cell.length_b   1.000
_cell.length_c   1.000
_cell.angle_alpha   90.00
_cell.angle_beta   90.00
_cell.angle_gamma   90.00
#
_symmetry.space_group_name_H-M   'P 1'
#
loop_
_entity.id
_entity.type
_entity.pdbx_description
1 polymer ?
#
loop_
_entity_poly.entity_id
_entity_poly.type
_entity_poly.pdbx_seq_one_letter_code
_entity_poly.pdbx_strand_id
1 'polypeptide(L)'
;MLLSAILTAVLAPLAVLGLDAVYNTNHNVTSLRGTWSTTNEFVLTPSMIASPITSTFNIPEQNQDASSASYSFTDDGFWEQCVYRLVSHGTSSCTKGVTIYQHGTYQLSSDGSITLTPFWQDGRIQILDPCMTSNQIALINQTEHISSWRIFDGPVLRLVGEYYTPVKNMTRVCDPPQMLSARVLSNFG
;
A
#
# COMPACT_ATOMS: atom_id res chain seq x y z
N MET A 1 -50.92 -8.81 -38.07
CA MET A 1 -49.48 -8.45 -38.09
C MET A 1 -49.18 -7.74 -36.78
N LEU A 2 -48.13 -8.20 -36.08
CA LEU A 2 -47.87 -7.98 -34.65
C LEU A 2 -47.64 -6.50 -34.28
N LEU A 3 -48.18 -6.07 -33.14
CA LEU A 3 -47.71 -4.88 -32.40
C LEU A 3 -46.51 -5.28 -31.53
N SER A 4 -45.33 -4.76 -31.82
CA SER A 4 -44.15 -4.84 -30.95
C SER A 4 -44.18 -3.70 -29.93
N ALA A 5 -44.25 -4.04 -28.65
CA ALA A 5 -43.98 -3.09 -27.56
C ALA A 5 -42.48 -3.13 -27.22
N ILE A 6 -41.79 -2.01 -27.36
CA ILE A 6 -40.39 -1.83 -26.95
C ILE A 6 -40.40 -1.41 -25.48
N LEU A 7 -39.85 -2.25 -24.60
CA LEU A 7 -39.67 -1.94 -23.18
C LEU A 7 -38.29 -1.29 -22.99
N THR A 8 -38.25 0.03 -22.84
CA THR A 8 -37.04 0.78 -22.50
C THR A 8 -36.76 0.64 -21.01
N ALA A 9 -35.74 -0.14 -20.64
CA ALA A 9 -35.26 -0.22 -19.26
C ALA A 9 -34.42 1.02 -18.94
N VAL A 10 -34.95 1.91 -18.10
CA VAL A 10 -34.19 3.04 -17.55
C VAL A 10 -33.37 2.52 -16.36
N LEU A 11 -32.06 2.33 -16.54
CA LEU A 11 -31.14 2.14 -15.42
C LEU A 11 -30.97 3.48 -14.70
N ALA A 12 -31.54 3.62 -13.51
CA ALA A 12 -31.20 4.72 -12.62
C ALA A 12 -29.81 4.49 -12.00
N PRO A 13 -28.94 5.53 -11.91
CA PRO A 13 -27.69 5.41 -11.19
C PRO A 13 -27.97 5.24 -9.69
N LEU A 14 -27.46 4.15 -9.10
CA LEU A 14 -27.39 4.01 -7.65
C LEU A 14 -26.46 5.09 -7.11
N ALA A 15 -27.04 6.12 -6.50
CA ALA A 15 -26.28 7.03 -5.65
C ALA A 15 -25.80 6.23 -4.43
N VAL A 16 -24.49 5.94 -4.39
CA VAL A 16 -23.85 5.41 -3.20
C VAL A 16 -23.91 6.52 -2.14
N LEU A 17 -24.81 6.37 -1.18
CA LEU A 17 -24.79 7.18 0.04
C LEU A 17 -23.55 6.76 0.81
N GLY A 18 -22.57 7.65 0.92
CA GLY A 18 -21.42 7.44 1.81
C GLY A 18 -21.93 7.30 3.24
N LEU A 19 -21.83 6.10 3.81
CA LEU A 19 -21.93 5.94 5.24
C LEU A 19 -20.72 6.63 5.85
N ASP A 20 -20.93 7.72 6.58
CA ASP A 20 -19.91 8.29 7.44
C ASP A 20 -19.48 7.22 8.44
N ALA A 21 -18.23 6.79 8.35
CA ALA A 21 -17.65 5.82 9.26
C ALA A 21 -17.69 6.39 10.69
N VAL A 22 -18.29 5.64 11.63
CA VAL A 22 -18.42 6.05 13.04
C VAL A 22 -17.12 5.73 13.76
N TYR A 23 -16.19 6.68 13.73
CA TYR A 23 -14.89 6.61 14.38
C TYR A 23 -15.00 6.80 15.92
N ASN A 24 -14.36 5.93 16.70
CA ASN A 24 -14.19 6.10 18.16
C ASN A 24 -12.95 6.95 18.51
N THR A 25 -12.67 7.16 19.82
CA THR A 25 -11.53 7.98 20.31
C THR A 25 -10.14 7.48 19.91
N ASN A 26 -10.01 6.25 19.39
CA ASN A 26 -8.75 5.74 18.86
C ASN A 26 -8.50 6.16 17.41
N HIS A 27 -9.53 6.53 16.67
CA HIS A 27 -9.43 7.01 15.31
C HIS A 27 -9.41 8.54 15.38
N ASN A 28 -8.25 9.13 15.10
CA ASN A 28 -8.15 10.58 15.03
C ASN A 28 -8.99 11.07 13.84
N VAL A 29 -9.77 12.13 14.02
CA VAL A 29 -10.64 12.75 12.98
C VAL A 29 -9.80 13.42 11.88
N THR A 30 -8.48 13.45 12.00
CA THR A 30 -7.58 13.82 10.92
C THR A 30 -7.53 12.72 9.86
N SER A 31 -7.59 13.13 8.60
CA SER A 31 -7.43 12.20 7.48
C SER A 31 -6.14 11.38 7.60
N LEU A 32 -6.20 10.11 7.19
CA LEU A 32 -5.03 9.24 6.97
C LEU A 32 -4.07 9.80 5.91
N ARG A 33 -4.48 10.84 5.18
CA ARG A 33 -3.71 11.47 4.12
C ARG A 33 -2.27 11.78 4.53
N GLY A 34 -1.36 11.41 3.64
CA GLY A 34 0.08 11.60 3.79
C GLY A 34 0.85 10.32 3.54
N THR A 35 2.18 10.46 3.51
CA THR A 35 3.10 9.32 3.51
C THR A 35 3.59 9.09 4.93
N TRP A 36 3.40 7.87 5.41
CA TRP A 36 3.81 7.39 6.72
C TRP A 36 4.98 6.44 6.54
N SER A 37 6.00 6.51 7.40
CA SER A 37 7.18 5.66 7.30
C SER A 37 7.64 5.18 8.67
N THR A 38 8.13 3.93 8.76
CA THR A 38 8.75 3.38 9.99
C THR A 38 10.16 3.92 10.24
N THR A 39 10.75 4.61 9.27
CA THR A 39 12.07 5.24 9.37
C THR A 39 12.03 6.63 8.75
N ASN A 40 12.80 7.55 9.32
CA ASN A 40 12.96 8.91 8.80
C ASN A 40 14.22 9.05 7.93
N GLU A 41 15.14 8.08 7.99
CA GLU A 41 16.44 8.14 7.29
C GLU A 41 16.33 7.60 5.86
N PHE A 42 15.47 6.62 5.64
CA PHE A 42 15.21 6.05 4.33
C PHE A 42 13.71 5.83 4.10
N VAL A 43 13.03 6.90 3.71
CA VAL A 43 11.64 6.78 3.27
C VAL A 43 11.63 5.99 1.97
N LEU A 44 11.01 4.81 2.02
CA LEU A 44 10.71 3.98 0.86
C LEU A 44 9.69 4.71 -0.02
N THR A 45 10.08 5.80 -0.70
CA THR A 45 9.18 6.37 -1.69
C THR A 45 9.22 5.48 -2.93
N PRO A 46 8.05 5.14 -3.48
CA PRO A 46 7.96 4.29 -4.65
C PRO A 46 8.82 4.75 -5.82
N SER A 47 8.87 6.06 -6.09
CA SER A 47 9.70 6.66 -7.14
C SER A 47 11.19 6.38 -6.95
N MET A 48 11.61 6.11 -5.72
CA MET A 48 13.00 5.80 -5.41
C MET A 48 13.31 4.31 -5.53
N ILE A 49 12.34 3.43 -5.29
CA ILE A 49 12.65 2.01 -5.06
C ILE A 49 11.93 1.01 -5.95
N ALA A 50 10.81 1.37 -6.58
CA ALA A 50 9.96 0.39 -7.27
C ALA A 50 9.54 0.93 -8.64
N SER A 51 9.65 0.09 -9.65
CA SER A 51 9.06 0.34 -10.97
C SER A 51 8.25 -0.88 -11.38
N PRO A 52 6.92 -0.83 -11.27
CA PRO A 52 6.04 -1.90 -11.73
C PRO A 52 6.17 -2.19 -13.22
N ILE A 53 6.41 -1.14 -14.01
CA ILE A 53 6.52 -1.22 -15.48
C ILE A 53 7.74 -2.07 -15.88
N THR A 54 8.89 -1.83 -15.26
CA THR A 54 10.12 -2.58 -15.55
C THR A 54 10.31 -3.79 -14.64
N SER A 55 9.40 -4.00 -13.68
CA SER A 55 9.50 -5.04 -12.64
C SER A 55 10.85 -5.01 -11.94
N THR A 56 11.24 -3.85 -11.42
CA THR A 56 12.53 -3.65 -10.74
C THR A 56 12.36 -3.05 -9.35
N PHE A 57 13.23 -3.45 -8.44
CA PHE A 57 13.41 -2.83 -7.14
C PHE A 57 14.84 -2.32 -6.95
N ASN A 58 14.98 -1.10 -6.41
CA ASN A 58 16.27 -0.44 -6.18
C ASN A 58 16.39 -0.01 -4.72
N ILE A 59 16.60 -0.97 -3.81
CA ILE A 59 16.90 -0.67 -2.40
C ILE A 59 18.39 -0.31 -2.29
N PRO A 60 18.77 0.91 -1.86
CA PRO A 60 20.16 1.28 -1.68
C PRO A 60 20.85 0.37 -0.65
N GLU A 61 22.08 -0.04 -0.94
CA GLU A 61 22.84 -0.99 -0.12
C GLU A 61 22.95 -0.55 1.35
N GLN A 62 23.17 0.75 1.61
CA GLN A 62 23.27 1.29 2.97
C GLN A 62 21.97 1.22 3.79
N ASN A 63 20.85 0.86 3.16
CA ASN A 63 19.54 0.73 3.82
C ASN A 63 19.03 -0.73 3.78
N GLN A 64 19.86 -1.68 3.35
CA GLN A 64 19.51 -3.10 3.29
C GLN A 64 19.75 -3.84 4.61
N ASP A 65 20.22 -3.15 5.66
CA ASP A 65 20.53 -3.68 6.99
C ASP A 65 19.41 -3.49 8.02
N ALA A 66 18.35 -2.74 7.67
CA ALA A 66 17.19 -2.49 8.52
C ALA A 66 15.86 -2.68 7.78
N SER A 67 14.88 -3.30 8.46
CA SER A 67 13.51 -3.38 7.91
C SER A 67 12.82 -2.02 7.95
N SER A 68 12.16 -1.67 6.86
CA SER A 68 11.45 -0.41 6.68
C SER A 68 10.13 -0.62 5.94
N ALA A 69 9.16 0.24 6.20
CA ALA A 69 7.89 0.25 5.49
C ALA A 69 7.41 1.69 5.32
N SER A 70 6.79 1.98 4.18
CA SER A 70 6.06 3.22 3.92
C SER A 70 4.67 2.91 3.38
N TYR A 71 3.71 3.73 3.81
CA TYR A 71 2.32 3.68 3.37
C TYR A 71 1.89 5.09 3.02
N SER A 72 1.37 5.30 1.82
CA SER A 72 0.80 6.56 1.36
C SER A 72 -0.70 6.42 1.23
N PHE A 73 -1.45 7.40 1.73
CA PHE A 73 -2.91 7.48 1.59
C PHE A 73 -3.31 8.85 1.03
N THR A 74 -4.33 8.87 0.19
CA THR A 74 -4.97 10.09 -0.31
C THR A 74 -6.39 10.25 0.22
N ASP A 75 -6.92 11.47 0.20
CA ASP A 75 -8.31 11.73 0.62
C ASP A 75 -9.36 11.15 -0.34
N ASP A 76 -8.98 10.93 -1.60
CA ASP A 76 -9.84 10.35 -2.64
C ASP A 76 -9.80 8.81 -2.70
N GLY A 77 -9.24 8.16 -1.67
CA GLY A 77 -9.37 6.72 -1.46
C GLY A 77 -8.28 5.85 -2.11
N PHE A 78 -7.14 6.43 -2.49
CA PHE A 78 -6.00 5.67 -3.01
C PHE A 78 -4.95 5.39 -1.95
N TRP A 79 -4.31 4.24 -2.09
CA TRP A 79 -3.28 3.74 -1.19
C TRP A 79 -2.11 3.16 -1.97
N GLU A 80 -0.93 3.25 -1.38
CA GLU A 80 0.27 2.59 -1.85
C GLU A 80 1.15 2.17 -0.68
N GLN A 81 1.79 1.01 -0.80
CA GLN A 81 2.77 0.51 0.15
C GLN A 81 4.08 0.15 -0.51
N CYS A 82 5.15 0.38 0.23
CA CYS A 82 6.46 -0.17 -0.01
C CYS A 82 6.96 -0.79 1.29
N VAL A 83 7.31 -2.07 1.27
CA VAL A 83 7.81 -2.78 2.46
C VAL A 83 9.12 -3.46 2.11
N TYR A 84 10.16 -3.21 2.90
CA TYR A 84 11.39 -3.98 2.90
C TYR A 84 11.53 -4.67 4.26
N ARG A 85 11.49 -6.01 4.25
CA ARG A 85 11.60 -6.83 5.47
C ARG A 85 12.83 -7.72 5.39
N LEU A 86 13.66 -7.68 6.42
CA LEU A 86 14.78 -8.60 6.56
C LEU A 86 14.28 -9.99 6.92
N VAL A 87 14.82 -11.00 6.23
CA VAL A 87 14.54 -12.41 6.50
C VAL A 87 15.65 -13.04 7.34
N SER A 88 16.91 -12.69 7.04
CA SER A 88 18.06 -13.19 7.79
C SER A 88 19.24 -12.21 7.70
N HIS A 89 19.94 -12.02 8.81
CA HIS A 89 21.21 -11.31 8.87
C HIS A 89 22.33 -12.30 8.54
N GLY A 90 22.95 -12.16 7.37
CA GLY A 90 24.15 -12.91 6.97
C GLY A 90 25.43 -12.18 7.36
N THR A 91 26.56 -12.50 6.73
CA THR A 91 27.68 -11.53 6.63
C THR A 91 27.18 -10.27 5.93
N SER A 92 27.81 -9.12 6.12
CA SER A 92 27.33 -7.83 5.58
C SER A 92 26.99 -7.85 4.08
N SER A 93 27.67 -8.70 3.30
CA SER A 93 27.45 -8.91 1.86
C SER A 93 26.31 -9.87 1.49
N CYS A 94 25.63 -10.46 2.48
CA CYS A 94 24.79 -11.65 2.32
C CYS A 94 23.43 -11.55 3.03
N THR A 95 23.00 -10.34 3.37
CA THR A 95 21.72 -10.08 4.03
C THR A 95 20.56 -10.37 3.09
N LYS A 96 19.59 -11.18 3.54
CA LYS A 96 18.41 -11.53 2.75
C LYS A 96 17.21 -10.68 3.15
N GLY A 97 16.48 -10.20 2.15
CA GLY A 97 15.32 -9.35 2.35
C GLY A 97 14.16 -9.73 1.43
N VAL A 98 12.96 -9.32 1.80
CA VAL A 98 11.77 -9.35 0.95
C VAL A 98 11.31 -7.92 0.74
N THR A 99 11.23 -7.52 -0.52
CA THR A 99 10.72 -6.20 -0.93
C THR A 99 9.36 -6.38 -1.57
N ILE A 100 8.38 -5.58 -1.16
CA ILE A 100 7.01 -5.62 -1.67
C ILE A 100 6.59 -4.21 -2.05
N TYR A 101 5.94 -4.11 -3.20
CA TYR A 101 5.25 -2.92 -3.65
C TYR A 101 3.84 -3.31 -4.08
N GLN A 102 2.83 -2.60 -3.57
CA GLN A 102 1.45 -2.68 -4.03
C GLN A 102 0.79 -1.31 -3.91
N HIS A 103 -0.14 -1.01 -4.81
CA HIS A 103 -0.96 0.18 -4.72
C HIS A 103 -2.33 -0.09 -5.31
N GLY A 104 -3.29 0.77 -5.00
CA GLY A 104 -4.67 0.65 -5.44
C GLY A 104 -5.57 1.55 -4.62
N THR A 105 -6.69 1.00 -4.17
CA THR A 105 -7.69 1.74 -3.38
C THR A 105 -7.72 1.25 -1.93
N TYR A 106 -8.15 2.10 -1.01
CA TYR A 106 -8.49 1.69 0.34
C TYR A 106 -9.91 2.09 0.72
N GLN A 107 -10.50 1.32 1.63
CA GLN A 107 -11.80 1.61 2.21
C GLN A 107 -11.71 1.57 3.73
N LEU A 108 -12.24 2.60 4.37
CA LEU A 108 -12.43 2.67 5.81
C LEU A 108 -13.81 2.11 6.15
N SER A 109 -13.83 1.10 7.01
CA SER A 109 -15.06 0.46 7.47
C SER A 109 -15.54 1.13 8.76
N SER A 110 -16.86 1.06 9.01
CA SER A 110 -17.46 1.60 10.23
C SER A 110 -17.00 0.91 11.52
N ASP A 111 -16.40 -0.28 11.42
CA ASP A 111 -15.82 -1.01 12.55
C ASP A 111 -14.38 -0.56 12.90
N GLY A 112 -13.83 0.41 12.16
CA GLY A 112 -12.46 0.90 12.35
C GLY A 112 -11.39 0.12 11.60
N SER A 113 -11.78 -0.86 10.77
CA SER A 113 -10.85 -1.57 9.88
C SER A 113 -10.56 -0.79 8.59
N ILE A 114 -9.45 -1.14 7.94
CA ILE A 114 -9.10 -0.70 6.58
C ILE A 114 -8.98 -1.92 5.69
N THR A 115 -9.59 -1.87 4.51
CA THR A 115 -9.33 -2.85 3.44
C THR A 115 -8.51 -2.19 2.33
N LEU A 116 -7.36 -2.79 1.99
CA LEU A 116 -6.45 -2.33 0.95
C LEU A 116 -6.60 -3.25 -0.26
N THR A 117 -7.11 -2.70 -1.36
CA THR A 117 -7.38 -3.45 -2.59
C THR A 117 -6.41 -3.01 -3.68
N PRO A 118 -5.46 -3.87 -4.07
CA PRO A 118 -4.47 -3.52 -5.08
C PRO A 118 -5.04 -3.45 -6.51
N PHE A 119 -4.38 -2.67 -7.37
CA PHE A 119 -4.42 -2.86 -8.80
C PHE A 119 -3.61 -4.12 -9.15
N TRP A 120 -4.32 -5.16 -9.58
CA TRP A 120 -3.78 -6.51 -9.66
C TRP A 120 -2.57 -6.65 -10.57
N GLN A 121 -2.43 -5.79 -11.58
CA GLN A 121 -1.32 -5.79 -12.53
C GLN A 121 0.00 -5.27 -11.96
N ASP A 122 -0.05 -4.44 -10.91
CA ASP A 122 1.07 -3.57 -10.55
C ASP A 122 1.88 -4.06 -9.35
N GLY A 123 1.31 -4.95 -8.55
CA GLY A 123 2.02 -5.44 -7.37
C GLY A 123 3.28 -6.23 -7.73
N ARG A 124 4.38 -5.97 -7.04
CA ARG A 124 5.64 -6.70 -7.20
C ARG A 124 6.15 -7.19 -5.86
N ILE A 125 6.72 -8.38 -5.84
CA ILE A 125 7.45 -8.93 -4.70
C ILE A 125 8.82 -9.42 -5.17
N GLN A 126 9.86 -9.09 -4.42
CA GLN A 126 11.22 -9.55 -4.65
C GLN A 126 11.74 -10.26 -3.42
N ILE A 127 12.40 -11.39 -3.63
CA ILE A 127 13.29 -11.98 -2.64
C ILE A 127 14.70 -11.57 -3.01
N LEU A 128 15.28 -10.69 -2.20
CA LEU A 128 16.68 -10.26 -2.31
C LEU A 128 17.55 -11.29 -1.62
N ASP A 129 18.38 -11.98 -2.38
CA ASP A 129 19.38 -12.93 -1.89
C ASP A 129 20.72 -12.68 -2.59
N PRO A 130 21.54 -11.75 -2.07
CA PRO A 130 22.77 -11.33 -2.75
C PRO A 130 23.84 -12.43 -2.80
N CYS A 131 23.68 -13.53 -2.04
CA CYS A 131 24.57 -14.69 -2.10
C CYS A 131 24.16 -15.69 -3.20
N MET A 132 23.01 -15.51 -3.83
CA MET A 132 22.55 -16.34 -4.94
C MET A 132 22.62 -15.58 -6.26
N THR A 133 22.73 -16.33 -7.36
CA THR A 133 22.95 -15.78 -8.71
C THR A 133 21.74 -15.09 -9.32
N SER A 134 20.57 -15.09 -8.68
CA SER A 134 19.39 -14.38 -9.21
C SER A 134 18.45 -13.88 -8.11
N ASN A 135 18.18 -12.58 -8.12
CA ASN A 135 17.02 -12.01 -7.45
C ASN A 135 15.80 -12.24 -8.33
N GLN A 136 14.78 -12.91 -7.81
CA GLN A 136 13.53 -13.13 -8.54
C GLN A 136 12.49 -12.09 -8.14
N ILE A 137 11.82 -11.52 -9.14
CA ILE A 137 10.69 -10.59 -8.97
C ILE A 137 9.44 -11.27 -9.53
N ALA A 138 8.39 -11.32 -8.73
CA ALA A 138 7.11 -11.90 -9.09
C ALA A 138 5.96 -10.89 -8.97
N LEU A 139 4.88 -11.14 -9.70
CA LEU A 139 3.60 -10.43 -9.55
C LEU A 139 2.95 -10.81 -8.22
N ILE A 140 2.37 -9.83 -7.53
CA ILE A 140 1.54 -10.07 -6.34
C ILE A 140 0.25 -9.24 -6.42
N ASN A 141 -0.86 -9.82 -5.98
CA ASN A 141 -2.17 -9.20 -5.94
C ASN A 141 -2.85 -9.53 -4.59
N GLN A 142 -2.18 -9.17 -3.50
CA GLN A 142 -2.64 -9.49 -2.15
C GLN A 142 -3.54 -8.35 -1.63
N THR A 143 -4.81 -8.64 -1.41
CA THR A 143 -5.68 -7.76 -0.61
C THR A 143 -5.24 -7.83 0.85
N GLU A 144 -5.09 -6.69 1.50
CA GLU A 144 -4.70 -6.60 2.91
C GLU A 144 -5.84 -6.07 3.76
N HIS A 145 -6.00 -6.68 4.94
CA HIS A 145 -6.96 -6.26 5.94
C HIS A 145 -6.23 -5.74 7.18
N ILE A 146 -6.40 -4.44 7.46
CA ILE A 146 -5.92 -3.79 8.66
C ILE A 146 -7.08 -3.77 9.65
N SER A 147 -7.04 -4.68 10.61
CA SER A 147 -8.06 -4.84 11.64
C SER A 147 -8.30 -3.58 12.49
N SER A 148 -7.26 -2.77 12.72
CA SER A 148 -7.39 -1.48 13.42
C SER A 148 -6.24 -0.55 13.11
N TRP A 149 -6.48 0.75 13.23
CA TRP A 149 -5.47 1.79 13.06
C TRP A 149 -5.69 2.94 14.05
N ARG A 150 -4.62 3.69 14.32
CA ARG A 150 -4.67 4.85 15.22
C ARG A 150 -3.60 5.86 14.86
N ILE A 151 -3.96 7.15 14.86
CA ILE A 151 -3.02 8.26 14.78
C ILE A 151 -2.89 8.88 16.18
N PHE A 152 -1.66 8.92 16.71
CA PHE A 152 -1.31 9.58 17.97
C PHE A 152 -0.85 11.03 17.74
N ASP A 153 -0.78 11.80 18.83
CA ASP A 153 -0.18 13.13 18.84
C ASP A 153 1.30 13.05 18.39
N GLY A 154 1.72 13.98 17.51
CA GLY A 154 3.06 13.96 16.91
C GLY A 154 3.14 13.28 15.53
N PRO A 155 2.14 13.52 14.66
CA PRO A 155 1.46 12.53 13.80
C PRO A 155 2.20 11.17 13.66
N VAL A 156 1.83 10.23 14.53
CA VAL A 156 2.33 8.84 14.48
C VAL A 156 1.17 7.89 14.18
N LEU A 157 1.25 7.15 13.08
CA LEU A 157 0.30 6.12 12.68
C LEU A 157 0.75 4.75 13.22
N ARG A 158 -0.19 4.01 13.82
CA ARG A 158 -0.04 2.60 14.12
C ARG A 158 -1.09 1.81 13.37
N LEU A 159 -0.65 0.79 12.66
CA LEU A 159 -1.49 -0.16 11.94
C LEU A 159 -1.43 -1.52 12.67
N VAL A 160 -2.55 -2.23 12.70
CA VAL A 160 -2.65 -3.60 13.17
C VAL A 160 -3.37 -4.41 12.10
N GLY A 161 -2.63 -5.27 11.43
CA GLY A 161 -3.12 -6.04 10.30
C GLY A 161 -2.27 -7.29 10.09
N GLU A 162 -2.62 -8.02 9.03
CA GLU A 162 -1.94 -9.27 8.67
C GLU A 162 -0.86 -9.04 7.60
N TYR A 163 -0.20 -10.14 7.20
CA TYR A 163 0.78 -10.19 6.12
C TYR A 163 1.98 -9.25 6.30
N TYR A 164 1.99 -8.15 5.54
CA TYR A 164 3.12 -7.25 5.39
C TYR A 164 3.00 -5.99 6.25
N THR A 165 1.86 -5.83 6.95
CA THR A 165 1.61 -4.71 7.86
C THR A 165 2.79 -4.53 8.84
N PRO A 166 3.38 -3.33 8.92
CA PRO A 166 4.51 -3.07 9.81
C PRO A 166 4.07 -3.12 11.27
N VAL A 167 4.84 -3.83 12.10
CA VAL A 167 4.63 -3.88 13.57
C VAL A 167 5.08 -2.61 14.29
N LYS A 168 5.96 -1.82 13.63
CA LYS A 168 6.49 -0.57 14.17
C LYS A 168 5.53 0.58 13.88
N ASN A 169 5.46 1.54 14.79
CA ASN A 169 4.80 2.81 14.55
C ASN A 169 5.45 3.54 13.37
N MET A 170 4.65 4.30 12.64
CA MET A 170 5.03 5.04 11.45
C MET A 170 4.86 6.54 11.71
N THR A 171 5.84 7.35 11.36
CA THR A 171 5.75 8.81 11.45
C THR A 171 5.27 9.36 10.11
N ARG A 172 4.45 10.42 10.11
CA ARG A 172 4.12 11.12 8.86
C ARG A 172 5.34 11.88 8.35
N VAL A 173 5.86 11.49 7.19
CA VAL A 173 7.05 12.06 6.56
C VAL A 173 6.72 13.01 5.41
N CYS A 174 5.56 12.87 4.77
CA CYS A 174 5.11 13.77 3.69
C CYS A 174 3.62 14.09 3.80
N ASP A 175 3.27 15.33 3.48
CA ASP A 175 1.92 15.82 3.26
C ASP A 175 2.03 17.00 2.25
N PRO A 176 1.62 16.84 0.96
CA PRO A 176 0.81 15.77 0.37
C PRO A 176 1.50 14.39 0.33
N PRO A 177 0.72 13.29 0.18
CA PRO A 177 1.27 11.94 0.01
C PRO A 177 2.11 11.84 -1.27
N GLN A 178 3.24 11.13 -1.19
CA GLN A 178 4.05 10.78 -2.34
C GLN A 178 3.68 9.39 -2.84
N MET A 179 3.19 9.33 -4.09
CA MET A 179 2.82 8.08 -4.75
C MET A 179 3.27 8.03 -6.21
N LEU A 180 3.45 6.83 -6.80
CA LEU A 180 3.71 6.74 -8.24
C LEU A 180 2.52 7.23 -9.06
N SER A 181 1.33 6.72 -8.75
CA SER A 181 0.07 7.09 -9.42
C SER A 181 -1.13 6.49 -8.71
N ALA A 182 -2.27 7.17 -8.80
CA ALA A 182 -3.60 6.68 -8.42
C ALA A 182 -4.29 5.91 -9.57
N ARG A 183 -3.51 5.28 -10.46
CA ARG A 183 -3.98 4.61 -11.69
C ARG A 183 -3.15 3.36 -11.91
N VAL A 184 -3.68 2.40 -12.65
CA VAL A 184 -2.90 1.25 -13.14
C VAL A 184 -1.66 1.74 -13.90
N LEU A 185 -0.49 1.18 -13.59
CA LEU A 185 0.81 1.59 -14.12
C LEU A 185 1.32 0.68 -15.23
N SER A 186 1.11 -0.63 -15.09
CA SER A 186 1.59 -1.63 -16.03
C SER A 186 0.50 -2.04 -17.01
N ASN A 187 0.88 -2.14 -18.28
CA ASN A 187 0.03 -2.68 -19.34
C ASN A 187 0.35 -4.17 -19.49
N PHE A 188 -0.41 -5.03 -18.81
CA PHE A 188 -0.49 -6.44 -19.19
C PHE A 188 -1.53 -6.56 -20.32
N GLY A 189 -1.04 -6.65 -21.56
CA GLY A 189 -1.83 -7.03 -22.73
C GLY A 189 -1.95 -8.53 -22.87
#